data_AF-A0A7Y8I8N2-F1
#
_entry.id   AF-A0A7Y8I8N2-F1
#
_cell.length_a   1.000
_cell.length_b   1.000
_cell.length_c   1.000
_cell.angle_alpha   90.00
_cell.angle_beta   90.00
_cell.angle_gamma   90.00
#
_symmetry.space_group_name_H-M   'P 1'
#
loop_
_entity.id
_entity.type
_entity.pdbx_description
1 polymer ?
#
loop_
_entity_poly.entity_id
_entity_poly.type
_entity_poly.pdbx_seq_one_letter_code
_entity_poly.pdbx_strand_id
1 'polypeptide(L)'
;MKNSYIYFLSVLTILTFYGFSGSNYFSKEDGKKIFVDQKCISCHSVKSFDLISKKKDATDFSSGNKTWTAEFLSQYLKKEIKLDGALHKNIFKGTDDQLKTLIDWLLALKTQSKK
;
A
#
# COMPACT_ATOMS: atom_id res chain seq x y z
N MET A 1 20.16 16.64 53.73
CA MET A 1 20.29 17.10 52.34
C MET A 1 20.29 15.89 51.41
N LYS A 2 19.12 15.35 51.05
CA LYS A 2 19.02 14.04 50.38
C LYS A 2 17.88 13.94 49.36
N ASN A 3 17.46 15.04 48.73
CA ASN A 3 16.36 14.99 47.75
C ASN A 3 16.59 15.81 46.47
N SER A 4 17.82 16.25 46.19
CA SER A 4 18.10 17.02 44.97
C SER A 4 18.33 16.15 43.73
N TYR A 5 18.72 14.89 43.91
CA TYR A 5 19.00 13.97 42.79
C TYR A 5 17.75 13.37 42.13
N ILE A 6 16.57 13.44 42.78
CA ILE A 6 15.32 12.89 42.23
C ILE A 6 14.68 13.86 41.22
N TYR A 7 14.92 15.17 41.35
CA TYR A 7 14.39 16.17 40.40
C TYR A 7 15.29 16.37 39.17
N PHE A 8 16.56 15.97 39.24
CA PHE A 8 17.45 15.98 38.07
C PHE A 8 17.27 14.74 37.17
N LEU A 9 16.69 13.66 37.70
CA LEU A 9 16.44 12.41 36.96
C LEU A 9 15.11 12.42 36.19
N SER A 10 14.18 13.31 36.53
CA SER A 10 12.85 13.40 35.91
C SER A 10 12.77 14.37 34.72
N VAL A 11 13.78 15.21 34.50
CA VAL A 11 13.84 16.13 33.35
C VAL A 11 14.59 15.52 32.16
N LEU A 12 15.39 14.46 32.37
CA LEU A 12 16.15 13.80 31.30
C LEU A 12 15.39 12.68 30.57
N THR A 13 14.23 12.27 31.06
CA THR A 13 13.39 11.21 30.45
C THR A 13 12.31 11.73 29.50
N ILE A 14 12.25 13.05 29.26
CA ILE A 14 11.32 13.68 28.31
C ILE A 14 11.99 13.93 26.94
N LEU A 15 13.30 13.73 26.82
CA LEU A 15 14.04 13.89 25.55
C LEU A 15 14.25 12.59 24.73
N THR A 16 13.72 11.45 25.17
CA THR A 16 13.78 10.19 24.39
C THR A 16 12.48 9.83 23.68
N PHE A 17 11.47 10.70 23.73
CA PHE A 17 10.19 10.53 23.00
C PHE A 17 9.98 11.55 21.87
N TYR A 18 11.05 12.20 21.41
CA TYR A 18 11.05 13.13 20.27
C TYR A 18 12.00 12.68 19.15
N GLY A 19 12.04 11.38 18.86
CA GLY A 19 13.09 10.82 17.99
C GLY A 19 12.70 9.66 17.10
N PHE A 20 11.42 9.32 16.93
CA PHE A 20 11.00 8.45 15.82
C PHE A 20 9.93 9.12 14.98
N SER A 21 10.21 10.36 14.56
CA SER A 21 9.88 10.72 13.19
C SER A 21 10.93 10.07 12.31
N GLY A 22 10.86 8.74 12.20
CA GLY A 22 11.31 8.07 11.00
C GLY A 22 10.49 8.69 9.88
N SER A 23 10.99 9.80 9.33
CA SER A 23 10.70 10.12 7.95
C SER A 23 11.11 8.85 7.24
N ASN A 24 10.09 8.11 6.82
CA ASN A 24 10.28 6.92 6.06
C ASN A 24 10.92 7.38 4.74
N TYR A 25 12.24 7.57 4.72
CA TYR A 25 13.10 7.41 3.56
C TYR A 25 13.13 5.92 3.20
N PHE A 26 11.95 5.32 3.17
CA PHE A 26 11.71 4.02 2.61
C PHE A 26 11.78 4.30 1.13
N SER A 27 12.69 3.61 0.46
CA SER A 27 12.82 3.66 -0.98
C SER A 27 11.41 3.70 -1.57
N LYS A 28 11.09 4.73 -2.34
CA LYS A 28 9.79 4.89 -2.99
C LYS A 28 9.64 3.74 -3.98
N GLU A 29 9.35 2.55 -3.48
CA GLU A 29 9.07 1.36 -4.27
C GLU A 29 7.90 1.75 -5.15
N ASP A 30 8.14 1.81 -6.46
CA ASP A 30 7.10 2.19 -7.41
C ASP A 30 5.94 1.19 -7.27
N GLY A 31 4.69 1.66 -7.24
CA GLY A 31 3.52 0.78 -7.19
C GLY A 31 3.52 -0.23 -8.34
N LYS A 32 4.12 0.13 -9.49
CA LYS A 32 4.39 -0.81 -10.60
C LYS A 32 5.28 -1.98 -10.16
N LYS A 33 6.35 -1.72 -9.42
CA LYS A 33 7.27 -2.75 -8.91
C LYS A 33 6.56 -3.65 -7.90
N ILE A 34 5.80 -3.07 -6.97
CA ILE A 34 5.02 -3.83 -5.98
C ILE A 34 4.01 -4.76 -6.67
N PHE A 35 3.33 -4.30 -7.73
CA PHE A 35 2.40 -5.12 -8.51
C PHE A 35 3.07 -6.38 -9.10
N VAL A 36 4.31 -6.25 -9.57
CA VAL A 36 5.09 -7.38 -10.11
C VAL A 36 5.57 -8.29 -8.98
N ASP A 37 6.20 -7.72 -7.94
CA ASP A 37 6.80 -8.47 -6.83
C ASP A 37 5.75 -9.24 -6.02
N GLN A 38 4.56 -8.66 -5.86
CA GLN A 38 3.42 -9.28 -5.18
C GLN A 38 2.61 -10.20 -6.11
N LYS A 39 3.14 -10.50 -7.31
CA LYS A 39 2.58 -11.44 -8.30
C LYS A 39 1.17 -11.09 -8.76
N CYS A 40 0.77 -9.82 -8.73
CA CYS A 40 -0.54 -9.37 -9.22
C CYS A 40 -0.69 -9.67 -10.73
N ILE A 41 0.40 -9.59 -11.50
CA ILE A 41 0.44 -9.92 -12.93
C ILE A 41 0.03 -11.37 -13.27
N SER A 42 0.04 -12.27 -12.28
CA SER A 42 -0.39 -13.66 -12.48
C SER A 42 -1.88 -13.81 -12.78
N CYS A 43 -2.69 -12.80 -12.43
CA CYS A 43 -4.15 -12.78 -12.64
C CYS A 43 -4.66 -11.48 -13.26
N HIS A 44 -3.85 -10.40 -13.23
CA HIS A 44 -4.27 -9.08 -13.67
C HIS A 44 -3.28 -8.52 -14.70
N SER A 45 -3.77 -7.64 -15.57
CA SER A 45 -2.92 -6.87 -16.50
C SER A 45 -2.99 -5.37 -16.18
N VAL A 46 -1.95 -4.65 -16.59
CA VAL A 46 -1.94 -3.18 -16.75
C VAL A 46 -1.25 -2.92 -18.09
N LYS A 47 -2.01 -3.08 -19.18
CA LYS A 47 -1.52 -2.93 -20.56
C LYS A 47 -0.91 -1.56 -20.84
N SER A 48 -1.40 -0.49 -20.21
CA SER A 48 -0.82 0.86 -20.33
C SER A 48 0.63 0.97 -19.80
N PHE A 49 1.12 -0.04 -19.08
CA PHE A 49 2.48 -0.14 -18.56
C PHE A 49 3.21 -1.42 -19.01
N ASP A 50 2.72 -2.06 -20.08
CA ASP A 50 3.23 -3.32 -20.65
C ASP A 50 3.26 -4.51 -19.64
N LEU A 51 2.40 -4.46 -18.62
CA LEU A 51 2.25 -5.54 -17.66
C LEU A 51 1.15 -6.49 -18.11
N ILE A 52 1.52 -7.51 -18.88
CA ILE A 52 0.58 -8.44 -19.51
C ILE A 52 0.54 -9.77 -18.77
N SER A 53 -0.63 -10.15 -18.27
CA SER A 53 -0.84 -11.49 -17.73
C SER A 53 -0.86 -12.54 -18.85
N LYS A 54 -0.37 -13.75 -18.55
CA LYS A 54 -0.48 -14.91 -19.46
C LYS A 54 -1.87 -15.55 -19.45
N LYS A 55 -2.76 -15.16 -18.52
CA LYS A 55 -4.10 -15.71 -18.41
C LYS A 55 -5.07 -15.04 -19.39
N LYS A 56 -5.93 -15.85 -20.03
CA LYS A 56 -6.95 -15.37 -20.97
C LYS A 56 -8.06 -14.59 -20.27
N ASP A 57 -8.35 -14.91 -19.01
CA ASP A 57 -9.37 -14.28 -18.16
C ASP A 57 -8.80 -13.17 -17.26
N ALA A 58 -7.61 -12.66 -17.56
CA ALA A 58 -6.99 -11.63 -16.74
C ALA A 58 -7.75 -10.30 -16.82
N THR A 59 -8.18 -9.79 -15.66
CA THR A 59 -8.77 -8.45 -15.57
C THR A 59 -7.69 -7.40 -15.81
N ASP A 60 -7.93 -6.46 -16.73
CA ASP A 60 -7.03 -5.37 -17.03
C ASP A 60 -7.41 -4.10 -16.25
N PHE A 61 -6.42 -3.46 -15.62
CA PHE A 61 -6.59 -2.23 -14.84
C PHE A 61 -6.02 -0.98 -15.51
N SER A 62 -5.65 -1.05 -16.79
CA SER A 62 -5.10 0.09 -17.55
C SER A 62 -5.92 1.38 -17.46
N SER A 63 -7.25 1.25 -17.40
CA SER A 63 -8.19 2.38 -17.31
C SER A 63 -8.55 2.77 -15.87
N GLY A 64 -8.11 2.00 -14.88
CA GLY A 64 -8.54 2.07 -13.49
C GLY A 64 -10.06 1.80 -13.33
N ASN A 65 -10.51 1.51 -12.11
CA ASN A 65 -11.94 1.50 -11.80
C ASN A 65 -12.34 2.80 -11.11
N LYS A 66 -13.20 3.60 -11.75
CA LYS A 66 -13.61 4.92 -11.23
C LYS A 66 -14.33 4.85 -9.90
N THR A 67 -15.04 3.76 -9.59
CA THR A 67 -15.84 3.63 -8.36
C THR A 67 -15.05 3.12 -7.16
N TRP A 68 -13.89 2.48 -7.38
CA TRP A 68 -13.10 1.94 -6.29
C TRP A 68 -12.34 3.03 -5.54
N THR A 69 -12.44 3.00 -4.20
CA THR A 69 -11.73 3.88 -3.27
C THR A 69 -10.50 3.19 -2.70
N ALA A 70 -9.61 3.97 -2.08
CA ALA A 70 -8.43 3.41 -1.40
C ALA A 70 -8.84 2.46 -0.27
N GLU A 71 -9.87 2.81 0.49
CA GLU A 71 -10.40 1.98 1.58
C GLU A 71 -10.98 0.66 1.05
N PHE A 72 -11.79 0.71 -0.01
CA PHE A 72 -12.33 -0.49 -0.65
C PHE A 72 -11.20 -1.42 -1.12
N LEU A 73 -10.20 -0.89 -1.82
CA LEU A 73 -9.08 -1.69 -2.33
C LEU A 73 -8.27 -2.31 -1.19
N SER A 74 -8.03 -1.57 -0.11
CA SER A 74 -7.31 -2.07 1.06
C SER A 74 -8.04 -3.26 1.68
N GLN A 75 -9.32 -3.10 2.00
CA GLN A 75 -10.14 -4.15 2.60
C GLN A 75 -10.31 -5.35 1.67
N TYR A 76 -10.52 -5.12 0.36
CA TYR A 76 -10.71 -6.20 -0.61
C TYR A 76 -9.44 -7.03 -0.82
N LEU A 77 -8.26 -6.39 -0.89
CA LEU A 77 -6.97 -7.08 -1.01
C LEU A 77 -6.56 -7.82 0.28
N LYS A 78 -7.08 -7.37 1.43
CA LYS A 78 -7.00 -8.07 2.72
C LYS A 78 -8.08 -9.15 2.91
N LYS A 79 -9.01 -9.30 1.95
CA LYS A 79 -10.18 -10.20 2.00
C LYS A 79 -11.14 -9.92 3.17
N GLU A 80 -11.23 -8.68 3.60
CA GLU A 80 -12.15 -8.23 4.65
C GLU A 80 -13.56 -7.97 4.09
N ILE A 81 -13.64 -7.61 2.80
CA ILE A 81 -14.90 -7.37 2.09
C ILE A 81 -14.99 -8.19 0.80
N LYS A 82 -16.21 -8.31 0.27
CA LYS A 82 -16.52 -9.00 -0.98
C LYS A 82 -16.81 -8.00 -2.10
N LEU A 83 -16.39 -8.36 -3.31
CA LEU A 83 -16.83 -7.75 -4.56
C LEU A 83 -17.74 -8.76 -5.25
N ASP A 84 -18.98 -8.37 -5.56
CA ASP A 84 -19.97 -9.23 -6.22
C ASP A 84 -20.16 -10.59 -5.52
N GLY A 85 -20.16 -10.59 -4.18
CA GLY A 85 -20.32 -11.79 -3.37
C GLY A 85 -19.07 -12.66 -3.21
N ALA A 86 -17.96 -12.31 -3.86
CA ALA A 86 -16.69 -13.05 -3.79
C ALA A 86 -15.57 -12.25 -3.10
N LEU A 87 -14.74 -12.94 -2.33
CA LEU A 87 -13.47 -12.37 -1.82
C LEU A 87 -12.42 -12.38 -2.94
N HIS A 88 -11.42 -11.50 -2.83
CA HIS A 88 -10.26 -11.57 -3.71
C HIS A 88 -9.59 -12.96 -3.60
N LYS A 89 -9.04 -13.47 -4.72
CA LYS A 89 -8.48 -14.83 -4.77
C LYS A 89 -7.31 -15.02 -3.79
N ASN A 90 -6.49 -13.98 -3.62
CA ASN A 90 -5.29 -14.00 -2.76
C ASN A 90 -5.34 -12.88 -1.72
N ILE A 91 -4.81 -13.15 -0.52
CA ILE A 91 -4.50 -12.08 0.45
C ILE A 91 -3.21 -11.40 0.00
N PHE A 92 -3.17 -10.07 0.08
CA PHE A 92 -1.93 -9.30 -0.09
C PHE A 92 -0.92 -9.66 1.00
N LYS A 93 0.33 -9.91 0.62
CA LYS A 93 1.38 -10.42 1.53
C LYS A 93 2.48 -9.39 1.86
N GLY A 94 2.42 -8.20 1.27
CA GLY A 94 3.34 -7.11 1.59
C GLY A 94 2.96 -6.37 2.86
N THR A 95 3.74 -5.36 3.22
CA THR A 95 3.45 -4.48 4.37
C THR A 95 2.29 -3.53 4.08
N ASP A 96 1.73 -2.90 5.12
CA ASP A 96 0.68 -1.89 4.95
C ASP A 96 1.15 -0.69 4.10
N ASP A 97 2.42 -0.30 4.21
CA ASP A 97 3.02 0.75 3.38
C ASP A 97 3.12 0.34 1.91
N GLN A 98 3.48 -0.91 1.63
CA GLN A 98 3.51 -1.46 0.28
C GLN A 98 2.10 -1.53 -0.31
N LEU A 99 1.12 -1.94 0.51
CA LEU A 99 -0.29 -1.98 0.11
C LEU A 99 -0.78 -0.58 -0.24
N LYS A 100 -0.50 0.41 0.61
CA LYS A 100 -0.85 1.81 0.37
C LYS A 100 -0.24 2.32 -0.94
N THR A 101 1.04 2.06 -1.17
CA THR A 101 1.76 2.49 -2.37
C THR A 101 1.20 1.85 -3.65
N LEU A 102 0.86 0.55 -3.58
CA LEU A 102 0.17 -0.16 -4.66
C LEU A 102 -1.19 0.45 -4.97
N ILE A 103 -2.00 0.72 -3.94
CA ILE A 103 -3.34 1.30 -4.07
C ILE A 103 -3.28 2.70 -4.68
N ASP A 104 -2.39 3.55 -4.18
CA ASP A 104 -2.21 4.91 -4.69
C ASP A 104 -1.84 4.88 -6.18
N TRP A 105 -0.96 3.96 -6.59
CA TRP A 105 -0.62 3.76 -7.99
C TRP A 105 -1.82 3.27 -8.84
N LEU A 106 -2.57 2.27 -8.38
CA LEU A 106 -3.76 1.76 -9.07
C LEU A 106 -4.84 2.84 -9.26
N LEU A 107 -5.04 3.70 -8.26
CA LEU A 107 -5.99 4.81 -8.34
C LEU A 107 -5.50 5.92 -9.28
N ALA A 108 -4.20 6.13 -9.38
CA ALA A 108 -3.60 7.08 -10.32
C ALA A 108 -3.71 6.61 -11.79
N LEU A 109 -3.90 5.31 -12.06
CA LEU A 109 -4.16 4.82 -13.43
C LEU A 109 -5.42 5.44 -14.05
N LYS A 110 -6.40 5.86 -13.23
CA LYS A 110 -7.64 6.54 -13.67
C LYS A 110 -7.36 7.83 -14.46
N THR A 111 -6.25 8.52 -14.19
CA THR A 111 -5.92 9.81 -14.80
C THR A 111 -5.09 9.65 -16.08
N GLN A 112 -4.44 8.50 -16.26
CA GLN A 112 -3.55 8.21 -17.40
C GLN A 112 -4.30 7.67 -18.64
N SER A 113 -5.55 7.21 -18.46
CA SER A 113 -6.39 6.67 -19.55
C SER A 113 -6.98 7.73 -20.49
N LYS A 114 -6.59 9.01 -20.37
CA LYS A 114 -7.19 10.15 -21.10
C LYS A 114 -6.34 10.68 -22.27
N LYS A 115 -5.37 9.91 -22.76
CA LYS A 115 -4.52 10.31 -23.89
C LYS A 115 -4.80 9.49 -25.14
#